data_AF-A0A7L0I980-F1
#
_entry.id   AF-A0A7L0I980-F1
#
_cell.length_a   1.000
_cell.length_b   1.000
_cell.length_c   1.000
_cell.angle_alpha   90.00
_cell.angle_beta   90.00
_cell.angle_gamma   90.00
#
_symmetry.space_group_name_H-M   'P 1'
#
loop_
_entity.id
_entity.type
_entity.pdbx_description
1 polymer ?
#
loop_
_entity_poly.entity_id
_entity_poly.type
_entity_poly.pdbx_seq_one_letter_code
_entity_poly.pdbx_strand_id
1 'polypeptide(L)'
;MHEGGEVDVRSAYCAASVASLTNLLSPTLFAGTAEWIARCQNWEGGIGGVPGMEAHGGYTFCGMAALVILGKEHLLNLRSLLRWVTGRQMRFEGGFQGRCNKLVDGCYSFWQAGLLPLLHRALHARGELA
;
A
#
# COMPACT_ATOMS: atom_id res chain seq x y z
N MET A 1 -13.50 -9.29 5.15
CA MET A 1 -13.40 -10.37 4.14
C MET A 1 -13.69 -11.72 4.77
N HIS A 2 -14.77 -12.34 4.34
CA HIS A 2 -15.23 -13.67 4.72
C HIS A 2 -16.34 -14.07 3.73
N GLU A 3 -16.95 -15.23 3.89
CA GLU A 3 -18.12 -15.62 3.10
C GLU A 3 -19.26 -14.59 3.24
N GLY A 4 -19.70 -14.00 2.12
CA GLY A 4 -20.70 -12.93 2.10
C GLY A 4 -20.22 -11.56 2.62
N GLY A 5 -18.91 -11.38 2.85
CA GLY A 5 -18.33 -10.15 3.37
C GLY A 5 -17.99 -9.09 2.32
N GLU A 6 -17.32 -8.05 2.79
CA GLU A 6 -16.85 -6.93 1.98
C GLU A 6 -15.57 -7.24 1.20
N VAL A 7 -15.31 -6.42 0.17
CA VAL A 7 -14.10 -6.49 -0.66
C VAL A 7 -13.36 -5.16 -0.59
N ASP A 8 -12.10 -5.21 -0.15
CA ASP A 8 -11.14 -4.11 -0.22
C ASP A 8 -9.70 -4.64 -0.11
N VAL A 9 -8.71 -3.76 -0.30
CA VAL A 9 -7.29 -4.13 -0.39
C VAL A 9 -6.70 -4.75 0.88
N ARG A 10 -7.36 -4.64 2.05
CA ARG A 10 -6.91 -5.33 3.27
C ARG A 10 -6.82 -6.82 3.04
N SER A 11 -7.78 -7.36 2.31
CA SER A 11 -7.82 -8.79 1.97
C SER A 11 -6.62 -9.28 1.18
N ALA A 12 -6.19 -8.52 0.17
CA ALA A 12 -5.08 -8.89 -0.67
C ALA A 12 -3.80 -8.97 0.15
N TYR A 13 -3.61 -8.01 1.07
CA TYR A 13 -2.50 -8.04 2.01
C TYR A 13 -2.58 -9.21 2.99
N CYS A 14 -3.74 -9.43 3.63
CA CYS A 14 -3.92 -10.54 4.58
C CYS A 14 -3.64 -11.89 3.90
N ALA A 15 -4.21 -12.12 2.72
CA ALA A 15 -4.02 -13.35 1.96
C ALA A 15 -2.56 -13.52 1.50
N ALA A 16 -1.95 -12.49 0.91
CA ALA A 16 -0.56 -12.55 0.46
C ALA A 16 0.41 -12.77 1.63
N SER A 17 0.17 -12.11 2.76
CA SER A 17 1.00 -12.25 3.96
C SER A 17 0.99 -13.68 4.47
N VAL A 18 -0.19 -14.26 4.75
CA VAL A 18 -0.24 -15.64 5.29
C VAL A 18 0.25 -16.66 4.27
N ALA A 19 -0.13 -16.54 3.00
CA ALA A 19 0.31 -17.47 1.95
C ALA A 19 1.83 -17.43 1.75
N SER A 20 2.46 -16.26 1.85
CA SER A 20 3.92 -16.12 1.76
C SER A 20 4.64 -16.76 2.94
N LEU A 21 4.16 -16.51 4.17
CA LEU A 21 4.80 -17.01 5.38
C LEU A 21 4.70 -18.54 5.50
N THR A 22 3.61 -19.13 5.03
CA THR A 22 3.39 -20.58 5.08
C THR A 22 3.81 -21.30 3.80
N ASN A 23 4.50 -20.62 2.87
CA ASN A 23 4.95 -21.17 1.60
C ASN A 23 3.82 -21.80 0.74
N LEU A 24 2.68 -21.11 0.67
CA LEU A 24 1.50 -21.48 -0.13
C LEU A 24 1.24 -20.52 -1.29
N LEU A 25 2.21 -19.66 -1.62
CA LEU A 25 2.12 -18.81 -2.81
C LEU A 25 2.06 -19.69 -4.06
N SER A 26 1.02 -19.51 -4.87
CA SER A 26 0.91 -20.13 -6.18
C SER A 26 0.59 -19.07 -7.24
N PRO A 27 0.99 -19.29 -8.51
CA PRO A 27 0.69 -18.35 -9.60
C PRO A 27 -0.81 -18.12 -9.81
N THR A 28 -1.64 -19.14 -9.54
CA THR A 28 -3.10 -19.08 -9.75
C THR A 28 -3.83 -18.39 -8.60
N LEU A 29 -3.32 -18.49 -7.36
CA LEU A 29 -3.98 -17.92 -6.18
C LEU A 29 -4.08 -16.39 -6.24
N PHE A 30 -3.06 -15.73 -6.79
CA PHE A 30 -2.99 -14.26 -6.89
C PHE A 30 -3.10 -13.74 -8.33
N ALA A 31 -3.62 -14.55 -9.25
CA ALA A 31 -3.83 -14.14 -10.64
C ALA A 31 -4.78 -12.93 -10.70
N GLY A 32 -4.33 -11.83 -11.32
CA GLY A 32 -5.10 -10.59 -11.42
C GLY A 32 -5.12 -9.72 -10.16
N THR A 33 -4.57 -10.19 -9.03
CA THR A 33 -4.58 -9.44 -7.77
C THR A 33 -3.71 -8.18 -7.86
N ALA A 34 -2.54 -8.28 -8.50
CA ALA A 34 -1.61 -7.17 -8.59
C ALA A 34 -2.19 -6.01 -9.42
N GLU A 35 -2.86 -6.34 -10.53
CA GLU A 35 -3.55 -5.39 -11.40
C GLU A 35 -4.75 -4.76 -10.68
N TRP A 36 -5.49 -5.56 -9.89
CA TRP A 36 -6.60 -5.03 -9.10
C TRP A 36 -6.11 -4.03 -8.04
N ILE A 37 -5.01 -4.31 -7.33
CA ILE A 37 -4.39 -3.39 -6.37
C ILE A 37 -3.91 -2.12 -7.10
N ALA A 38 -3.29 -2.26 -8.28
CA ALA A 38 -2.80 -1.10 -9.03
C ALA A 38 -3.92 -0.11 -9.39
N ARG A 39 -5.12 -0.59 -9.73
CA ARG A 39 -6.31 0.26 -9.95
C ARG A 39 -6.81 0.98 -8.70
N CYS A 40 -6.38 0.56 -7.52
CA CYS A 40 -6.71 1.23 -6.26
C CYS A 40 -5.82 2.45 -6.01
N GLN A 41 -4.69 2.60 -6.72
CA GLN A 41 -3.91 3.84 -6.71
C GLN A 41 -4.69 4.94 -7.43
N ASN A 42 -4.84 6.10 -6.81
CA ASN A 42 -5.64 7.20 -7.34
C ASN A 42 -4.78 8.43 -7.70
N TRP A 43 -5.44 9.52 -8.08
CA TRP A 43 -4.81 10.78 -8.50
C TRP A 43 -3.95 11.45 -7.41
N GLU A 44 -4.18 11.13 -6.12
CA GLU A 44 -3.39 11.66 -5.02
C GLU A 44 -2.01 11.00 -4.94
N GLY A 45 -1.87 9.79 -5.51
CA GLY A 45 -0.66 8.96 -5.51
C GLY A 45 -0.68 7.82 -4.49
N GLY A 46 -1.53 7.90 -3.45
CA GLY A 46 -1.77 6.78 -2.52
C GLY A 46 -2.83 5.79 -3.03
N ILE A 47 -3.17 4.80 -2.21
CA ILE A 47 -4.10 3.72 -2.56
C ILE A 47 -5.37 3.81 -1.71
N GLY A 48 -6.53 3.68 -2.34
CA GLY A 48 -7.83 3.56 -1.67
C GLY A 48 -8.20 2.11 -1.33
N GLY A 49 -9.30 1.93 -0.59
CA GLY A 49 -9.78 0.58 -0.23
C GLY A 49 -10.17 -0.27 -1.45
N VAL A 50 -10.77 0.38 -2.44
CA VAL A 50 -11.17 -0.18 -3.74
C VAL A 50 -10.90 0.85 -4.84
N PRO A 51 -10.93 0.47 -6.13
CA PRO A 51 -10.70 1.42 -7.23
C PRO A 51 -11.62 2.64 -7.15
N GLY A 52 -11.04 3.82 -7.35
CA GLY A 52 -11.74 5.11 -7.32
C GLY A 52 -11.90 5.76 -5.94
N MET A 53 -11.52 5.09 -4.85
CA MET A 53 -11.63 5.66 -3.50
C MET A 53 -10.46 6.59 -3.14
N GLU A 54 -10.68 7.44 -2.13
CA GLU A 54 -9.67 8.31 -1.52
C GLU A 54 -8.48 7.51 -0.99
N ALA A 55 -7.27 8.05 -1.17
CA ALA A 55 -6.04 7.42 -0.72
C ALA A 55 -5.94 7.44 0.81
N HIS A 56 -5.61 6.31 1.43
CA HIS A 56 -5.63 6.16 2.89
C HIS A 56 -4.46 5.32 3.41
N GLY A 57 -3.79 5.76 4.47
CA GLY A 57 -2.56 5.13 4.98
C GLY A 57 -2.65 3.62 5.16
N GLY A 58 -3.68 3.13 5.84
CA GLY A 58 -3.90 1.70 6.02
C GLY A 58 -4.06 0.91 4.71
N TYR A 59 -4.84 1.43 3.74
CA TYR A 59 -5.04 0.79 2.45
C TYR A 59 -3.80 0.88 1.55
N THR A 60 -3.09 2.02 1.60
CA THR A 60 -1.79 2.22 0.96
C THR A 60 -0.76 1.22 1.45
N PHE A 61 -0.65 1.03 2.77
CA PHE A 61 0.23 0.00 3.32
C PHE A 61 -0.15 -1.40 2.83
N CYS A 62 -1.42 -1.78 2.93
CA CYS A 62 -1.89 -3.08 2.48
C CYS A 62 -1.56 -3.32 1.00
N GLY A 63 -1.89 -2.36 0.12
CA GLY A 63 -1.63 -2.47 -1.31
C GLY A 63 -0.14 -2.55 -1.65
N MET A 64 0.69 -1.65 -1.09
CA MET A 64 2.13 -1.66 -1.33
C MET A 64 2.79 -2.93 -0.78
N ALA A 65 2.47 -3.34 0.45
CA ALA A 65 3.05 -4.53 1.06
C ALA A 65 2.63 -5.82 0.32
N ALA A 66 1.37 -5.93 -0.12
CA ALA A 66 0.93 -7.04 -0.95
C ALA A 66 1.71 -7.10 -2.27
N LEU A 67 1.89 -5.98 -2.96
CA LEU A 67 2.67 -5.95 -4.20
C LEU A 67 4.16 -6.25 -3.98
N VAL A 68 4.72 -5.88 -2.83
CA VAL A 68 6.08 -6.23 -2.41
C VAL A 68 6.25 -7.73 -2.22
N ILE A 69 5.26 -8.40 -1.61
CA ILE A 69 5.23 -9.85 -1.45
C ILE A 69 5.12 -10.54 -2.82
N LEU A 70 4.31 -9.99 -3.72
CA LEU A 70 4.09 -10.55 -5.06
C LEU A 70 5.19 -10.20 -6.08
N GLY A 71 6.14 -9.32 -5.73
CA GLY A 71 7.18 -8.83 -6.65
C GLY A 71 6.62 -8.00 -7.82
N LYS A 72 5.53 -7.25 -7.57
CA LYS A 72 4.76 -6.49 -8.57
C LYS A 72 4.67 -4.99 -8.26
N GLU A 73 5.60 -4.44 -7.49
CA GLU A 73 5.66 -3.01 -7.14
C GLU A 73 5.80 -2.11 -8.38
N HIS A 74 6.23 -2.69 -9.52
CA HIS A 74 6.32 -2.00 -10.80
C HIS A 74 5.02 -1.52 -11.39
N LEU A 75 3.89 -2.08 -10.94
CA LEU A 75 2.56 -1.67 -11.40
C LEU A 75 2.07 -0.36 -10.77
N LEU A 76 2.71 0.12 -9.71
CA LEU A 76 2.40 1.40 -9.08
C LEU A 76 3.28 2.53 -9.62
N ASN A 77 2.72 3.74 -9.66
CA ASN A 77 3.48 4.97 -9.80
C ASN A 77 4.16 5.31 -8.46
N LEU A 78 5.36 4.75 -8.24
CA LEU A 78 6.12 4.89 -6.99
C LEU A 78 6.52 6.35 -6.68
N ARG A 79 6.74 7.18 -7.70
CA ARG A 79 7.05 8.61 -7.52
C ARG A 79 5.87 9.36 -6.91
N SER A 80 4.67 9.16 -7.44
CA SER A 80 3.46 9.78 -6.89
C SER A 80 3.14 9.25 -5.48
N LEU A 81 3.36 7.96 -5.23
CA LEU A 81 3.17 7.34 -3.93
C LEU A 81 4.14 7.89 -2.88
N LEU A 82 5.42 8.04 -3.22
CA LEU A 82 6.43 8.64 -2.35
C LEU A 82 6.05 10.09 -1.99
N ARG A 83 5.64 10.88 -2.99
CA ARG A 83 5.16 12.25 -2.75
C ARG A 83 3.93 12.26 -1.85
N TRP A 84 2.99 11.35 -2.06
CA TRP A 84 1.78 11.26 -1.27
C TRP A 84 2.09 10.98 0.21
N VAL A 85 2.86 9.92 0.49
CA VAL A 85 3.13 9.50 1.89
C VAL A 85 3.96 10.50 2.66
N THR A 86 4.96 11.13 2.03
CA THR A 86 5.77 12.17 2.69
C THR A 86 4.94 13.41 3.01
N GLY A 87 3.93 13.73 2.19
CA GLY A 87 2.92 14.75 2.47
C GLY A 87 1.90 14.38 3.56
N ARG A 88 1.99 13.20 4.18
CA ARG A 88 1.14 12.78 5.32
C ARG A 88 1.79 13.00 6.67
N GLN A 89 3.08 13.35 6.73
CA GLN A 89 3.71 13.72 7.99
C GLN A 89 3.32 15.15 8.37
N MET A 90 2.83 15.32 9.60
CA MET A 90 2.31 16.58 10.09
C MET A 90 3.45 17.49 10.52
N ARG A 91 3.53 18.70 9.93
CA ARG A 91 4.65 19.63 10.16
C ARG A 91 4.79 20.13 11.60
N PHE A 92 3.70 20.11 12.38
CA PHE A 92 3.70 20.61 13.76
C PHE A 92 3.70 19.45 14.76
N GLU A 93 2.76 18.52 14.62
CA GLU A 93 2.59 17.39 15.53
C GLU A 93 3.67 16.30 15.35
N GLY A 94 4.35 16.26 14.21
CA GLY A 94 5.42 15.30 13.88
C GLY A 94 4.96 13.89 13.51
N GLY A 95 3.78 13.48 14.00
CA GLY A 95 3.11 12.23 13.62
C GLY A 95 2.52 12.26 12.21
N PHE A 96 1.81 11.21 11.83
CA PHE A 96 1.19 11.09 10.51
C PHE A 96 -0.33 11.20 10.55
N GLN A 97 -0.92 11.78 9.51
CA GLN A 97 -2.37 11.71 9.25
C GLN A 97 -2.69 10.55 8.31
N GLY A 98 -3.86 9.93 8.48
CA GLY A 98 -4.27 8.81 7.61
C GLY A 98 -4.60 9.22 6.17
N ARG A 99 -5.09 10.44 5.98
CA ARG A 99 -5.54 11.02 4.71
C ARG A 99 -5.37 12.52 4.73
N CYS A 100 -5.35 13.15 3.55
CA CYS A 100 -5.23 14.60 3.41
C CYS A 100 -6.33 15.34 4.18
N ASN A 101 -6.01 16.46 4.82
CA ASN A 101 -6.93 17.28 5.63
C ASN A 101 -7.65 16.53 6.78
N LYS A 102 -7.07 15.45 7.29
CA LYS A 102 -7.48 14.77 8.54
C LYS A 102 -6.45 14.95 9.65
N LEU A 103 -6.86 14.68 10.88
CA LEU A 103 -6.01 14.84 12.06
C LEU A 103 -4.86 13.82 12.09
N VAL A 104 -3.83 14.15 12.87
CA VAL A 104 -2.76 13.23 13.26
C VAL A 104 -3.32 12.07 14.09
N ASP A 105 -2.78 10.87 13.91
CA ASP A 105 -3.12 9.71 14.74
C ASP A 105 -1.91 8.76 14.85
N GLY A 106 -1.66 8.29 16.09
CA GLY A 106 -0.51 7.46 16.42
C GLY A 106 -0.44 6.15 15.64
N CYS A 107 -1.57 5.55 15.24
CA CYS A 107 -1.54 4.29 14.49
C CYS A 107 -0.91 4.45 13.10
N TYR A 108 -0.99 5.64 12.50
CA TYR A 108 -0.37 5.94 11.21
C TYR A 108 1.15 6.07 11.29
N SER A 109 1.74 6.06 12.49
CA SER A 109 3.19 5.89 12.65
C SER A 109 3.68 4.62 11.96
N PHE A 110 2.88 3.55 11.98
CA PHE A 110 3.20 2.34 11.21
C PHE A 110 2.62 2.41 9.80
N TRP A 111 1.32 2.66 9.66
CA TRP A 111 0.65 2.56 8.35
C TRP A 111 1.17 3.54 7.30
N GLN A 112 1.65 4.72 7.70
CA GLN A 112 2.27 5.67 6.78
C GLN A 112 3.78 5.51 6.74
N ALA A 113 4.48 5.60 7.87
CA ALA A 113 5.96 5.57 7.84
C ALA A 113 6.51 4.21 7.39
N GLY A 114 5.79 3.11 7.64
CA GLY A 114 6.12 1.76 7.17
C GLY A 114 6.14 1.64 5.64
N LEU A 115 5.54 2.58 4.89
CA LEU A 115 5.68 2.64 3.44
C LEU A 115 7.07 3.08 3.00
N LEU A 116 7.80 3.87 3.81
CA LEU A 116 9.11 4.40 3.41
C LEU A 116 10.16 3.29 3.26
N PRO A 117 10.30 2.31 4.17
CA PRO A 117 11.16 1.15 3.93
C PRO A 117 10.76 0.31 2.71
N LEU A 118 9.45 0.14 2.46
CA LEU A 118 8.95 -0.60 1.30
C LEU A 118 9.31 0.12 -0.02
N LEU A 119 9.11 1.44 -0.06
CA LEU A 119 9.49 2.29 -1.18
C LEU A 119 11.00 2.32 -1.38
N HIS A 120 11.79 2.37 -0.31
CA HIS A 120 13.25 2.31 -0.37
C HIS A 120 13.71 1.03 -1.08
N ARG A 121 13.21 -0.15 -0.66
CA ARG A 121 13.49 -1.42 -1.34
C ARG A 121 13.10 -1.37 -2.82
N ALA A 122 11.87 -0.94 -3.10
CA ALA A 122 11.33 -0.96 -4.46
C ALA A 122 12.06 -0.01 -5.42
N LEU A 123 12.47 1.18 -4.95
CA LEU A 123 13.23 2.15 -5.74
C LEU A 123 14.69 1.73 -5.93
N HIS A 124 15.33 1.15 -4.91
CA HIS A 124 16.68 0.59 -5.05
C HIS A 124 16.72 -0.59 -6.02
N ALA A 125 15.72 -1.47 -5.98
CA ALA A 125 15.64 -2.62 -6.90
C ALA A 125 15.54 -2.18 -8.39
N ARG A 126 15.12 -0.94 -8.67
CA ARG A 126 15.06 -0.38 -10.03
C ARG A 126 16.29 0.44 -10.44
N GLY A 127 17.24 0.66 -9.54
CA GLY A 127 18.38 1.54 -9.81
C GLY A 127 18.02 3.03 -9.86
N GLU A 128 16.86 3.45 -9.33
CA GLU A 128 16.41 4.85 -9.31
C GLU A 128 17.04 5.68 -8.16
N LEU A 129 17.90 5.05 -7.35
CA LEU A 129 18.64 5.65 -6.21
C LEU A 129 20.17 5.42 -6.32
N ALA A 130 20.69 5.41 -7.55
CA ALA A 130 22.14 5.47 -7.82
C ALA A 130 22.56 6.89 -8.20
#